data_AF-A0A1B4FT66-F1
#
_entry.id   AF-A0A1B4FT66-F1
#
_cell.length_a   1.000
_cell.length_b   1.000
_cell.length_c   1.000
_cell.angle_alpha   90.00
_cell.angle_beta   90.00
_cell.angle_gamma   90.00
#
_symmetry.space_group_name_H-M   'P 1'
#
loop_
_entity.id
_entity.type
_entity.pdbx_description
1 polymer ?
#
loop_
_entity_poly.entity_id
_entity_poly.type
_entity_poly.pdbx_seq_one_letter_code
_entity_poly.pdbx_strand_id
1 'polypeptide(L)'
;MKSIVVTAAAALALAAPVVSFAQSSNGSLTRAQVIQELADLESVGYQPSRGNETTYPDDIQAAQRRLDAKRAAARKAAEAAYGPAAAGAAQSGKPAVNAQ
;
A
#
# COMPACT_ATOMS: atom_id res chain seq x y z
N MET A 1 -26.66 31.98 -43.73
CA MET A 1 -26.02 32.43 -42.47
C MET A 1 -26.71 31.85 -41.21
N LYS A 2 -27.16 30.59 -41.23
CA LYS A 2 -27.79 29.93 -40.06
C LYS A 2 -26.98 28.72 -39.56
N SER A 3 -26.12 28.15 -40.42
CA SER A 3 -25.34 26.95 -40.15
C SER A 3 -24.09 27.20 -39.30
N ILE A 4 -23.47 28.39 -39.39
CA ILE A 4 -22.27 28.76 -38.61
C ILE A 4 -22.62 28.88 -37.12
N VAL A 5 -23.81 29.40 -36.81
CA VAL A 5 -24.30 29.53 -35.43
C VAL A 5 -24.53 28.16 -34.79
N VAL A 6 -25.04 27.20 -35.57
CA VAL A 6 -25.30 25.83 -35.09
C VAL A 6 -24.00 25.04 -34.87
N THR A 7 -22.98 25.24 -35.71
CA THR A 7 -21.68 24.58 -35.54
C THR A 7 -20.90 25.15 -34.35
N ALA A 8 -21.00 26.45 -34.09
CA ALA A 8 -20.38 27.08 -32.92
C ALA A 8 -21.01 26.60 -31.59
N ALA A 9 -22.33 26.40 -31.56
CA ALA A 9 -23.03 25.89 -30.37
C ALA A 9 -22.70 24.42 -30.05
N ALA A 10 -22.54 23.57 -31.08
CA ALA A 10 -22.18 22.16 -30.89
C ALA A 10 -20.73 21.97 -30.41
N ALA A 11 -19.80 22.86 -30.80
CA ALA A 11 -18.41 22.81 -30.36
C ALA A 11 -18.24 23.17 -28.86
N LEU A 12 -19.10 24.04 -28.31
CA LEU A 12 -19.09 24.39 -26.89
C LEU A 12 -19.63 23.27 -25.98
N ALA A 13 -20.49 22.39 -26.49
CA ALA A 13 -21.02 21.24 -25.73
C ALA A 13 -20.01 20.09 -25.57
N LEU A 14 -18.95 20.07 -26.40
CA LEU A 14 -17.90 19.05 -26.41
C LEU A 14 -16.62 19.50 -25.66
N ALA A 15 -16.60 20.74 -25.15
CA ALA A 15 -15.47 21.34 -24.44
C ALA A 15 -15.59 21.28 -22.90
N ALA A 16 -16.28 20.26 -22.36
CA ALA A 16 -16.21 19.97 -20.93
C ALA A 16 -15.33 18.74 -20.70
N PRO A 17 -14.06 18.91 -20.28
CA PRO A 17 -13.35 17.80 -19.72
C PRO A 17 -12.66 18.22 -18.44
N VAL A 18 -13.35 18.43 -17.32
CA VAL A 18 -12.65 18.33 -16.04
C VAL A 18 -13.66 18.32 -14.92
N VAL A 19 -13.95 17.13 -14.42
CA VAL A 19 -14.36 16.97 -13.03
C VAL A 19 -13.22 17.60 -12.23
N SER A 20 -13.40 18.85 -11.78
CA SER A 20 -12.49 19.44 -10.81
C SER A 20 -12.70 18.66 -9.53
N PHE A 21 -11.91 17.61 -9.34
CA PHE A 21 -11.86 16.85 -8.10
C PHE A 21 -11.25 17.73 -7.00
N ALA A 22 -12.04 18.68 -6.51
CA ALA A 22 -11.79 19.37 -5.25
C ALA A 22 -12.38 18.58 -4.08
N GLN A 23 -13.37 17.73 -4.34
CA GLN A 23 -13.80 16.70 -3.38
C GLN A 23 -12.71 15.64 -3.30
N SER A 24 -11.75 15.85 -2.40
CA SER A 24 -10.90 14.78 -1.91
C SER A 24 -11.82 13.70 -1.31
N SER A 25 -12.23 12.74 -2.14
CA SER A 25 -13.01 11.56 -1.74
C SER A 25 -12.19 10.64 -0.82
N ASN A 26 -10.88 10.88 -0.75
CA ASN A 26 -9.97 10.29 0.21
C ASN A 26 -9.98 11.24 1.42
N GLY A 27 -10.58 10.82 2.53
CA GLY A 27 -10.70 11.65 3.74
C GLY A 27 -9.38 12.32 4.10
N SER A 28 -9.46 13.57 4.58
CA SER A 28 -8.28 14.36 4.93
C SER A 28 -7.35 13.59 5.86
N LEU A 29 -6.06 13.55 5.52
CA LEU A 29 -5.05 12.97 6.40
C LEU A 29 -5.10 13.65 7.76
N THR A 30 -5.11 12.85 8.82
CA THR A 30 -5.02 13.40 10.17
C THR A 30 -3.57 13.74 10.49
N ARG A 31 -3.36 14.76 11.34
CA ARG A 31 -2.02 15.09 11.83
C ARG A 31 -1.32 13.90 12.48
N ALA A 32 -2.08 13.05 13.17
CA ALA A 32 -1.56 11.84 13.79
C ALA A 32 -1.03 10.84 12.75
N GLN A 33 -1.76 10.62 11.64
CA GLN A 33 -1.33 9.75 10.56
C GLN A 33 -0.03 10.23 9.91
N VAL A 34 0.10 11.53 9.64
CA VAL A 34 1.32 12.10 9.02
C VAL A 34 2.52 11.94 9.94
N ILE A 35 2.36 12.18 11.25
CA ILE A 35 3.45 11.98 12.22
C ILE A 35 3.87 10.52 12.27
N GLN A 36 2.90 9.60 12.26
CA GLN A 36 3.20 8.17 12.26
C GLN A 36 3.94 7.74 10.99
N GLU A 37 3.53 8.25 9.83
CA GLU A 37 4.21 7.97 8.56
C GLU A 37 5.63 8.51 8.51
N LEU A 38 5.87 9.71 9.04
CA LEU A 38 7.21 10.28 9.20
C LEU A 38 8.08 9.41 10.12
N ALA A 39 7.55 8.98 11.27
CA ALA A 39 8.27 8.12 12.20
C ALA A 39 8.64 6.77 11.55
N ASP A 40 7.74 6.19 10.74
CA ASP A 40 8.00 4.97 9.98
C ASP A 40 9.13 5.16 8.96
N LEU A 41 9.14 6.27 8.22
CA LEU A 41 10.19 6.61 7.28
C LEU A 41 11.54 6.88 7.98
N GLU A 42 11.53 7.59 9.10
CA GLU A 42 12.72 7.82 9.94
C GLU A 42 13.29 6.49 10.46
N SER A 43 12.43 5.51 10.76
CA SER A 43 12.83 4.17 11.20
C SER A 43 13.62 3.36 10.15
N VAL A 44 13.65 3.83 8.90
CA VAL A 44 14.44 3.27 7.79
C VAL A 44 15.49 4.26 7.25
N GLY A 45 15.77 5.31 8.02
CA GLY A 45 16.87 6.25 7.78
C GLY A 45 16.51 7.47 6.94
N TYR A 46 15.23 7.75 6.68
CA TYR A 46 14.81 9.03 6.11
C TYR A 46 15.05 10.16 7.11
N GLN A 47 15.46 11.34 6.64
CA GLN A 47 15.71 12.50 7.51
C GLN A 47 15.07 13.75 6.88
N PRO A 48 13.83 14.10 7.25
CA PRO A 48 13.12 15.24 6.66
C PRO A 48 13.77 16.59 7.00
N SER A 49 14.43 16.70 8.15
CA SER A 49 15.07 17.95 8.60
C SER A 49 16.35 18.32 7.85
N ARG A 50 16.90 17.42 7.00
CA ARG A 50 18.15 17.68 6.28
C ARG A 50 18.01 18.65 5.11
N GLY A 51 16.81 19.12 4.77
CA GLY A 51 16.62 20.06 3.66
C GLY A 51 17.07 19.46 2.33
N ASN A 52 16.66 18.22 2.07
CA ASN A 52 17.07 17.38 0.95
C ASN A 52 16.40 17.76 -0.38
N GLU A 53 16.29 19.07 -0.65
CA GLU A 53 15.71 19.62 -1.88
C GLU A 53 16.47 19.16 -3.14
N THR A 54 17.79 18.93 -3.03
CA THR A 54 18.64 18.51 -4.15
C THR A 54 18.35 17.09 -4.64
N THR A 55 17.88 16.20 -3.78
CA THR A 55 17.68 14.76 -4.08
C THR A 55 16.20 14.39 -4.00
N TYR A 56 15.30 15.37 -3.87
CA TYR A 56 13.87 15.12 -3.92
C TYR A 56 13.46 14.82 -5.38
N PRO A 57 12.69 13.76 -5.64
CA PRO A 57 12.03 12.84 -4.69
C PRO A 57 12.78 11.51 -4.44
N ASP A 58 13.98 11.31 -4.98
CA ASP A 58 14.68 10.03 -4.96
C ASP A 58 14.92 9.48 -3.55
N ASP A 59 15.31 10.35 -2.61
CA ASP A 59 15.57 9.96 -1.21
C ASP A 59 14.33 9.40 -0.50
N ILE A 60 13.18 10.06 -0.67
CA ILE A 60 11.94 9.61 -0.04
C ILE A 60 11.44 8.31 -0.69
N GLN A 61 11.61 8.15 -2.00
CA GLN A 61 11.28 6.89 -2.69
C GLN A 61 12.19 5.74 -2.25
N ALA A 62 13.49 6.01 -2.07
CA ALA A 62 14.43 5.01 -1.56
C ALA A 62 14.09 4.60 -0.12
N ALA A 63 13.70 5.55 0.74
CA ALA A 63 13.21 5.25 2.08
C ALA A 63 11.93 4.41 2.03
N GLN A 64 10.96 4.75 1.18
CA GLN A 64 9.72 3.98 1.03
C GLN A 64 9.99 2.52 0.67
N ARG A 65 10.90 2.25 -0.29
CA ARG A 65 11.30 0.88 -0.64
C ARG A 65 11.88 0.10 0.54
N ARG A 66 12.70 0.75 1.38
CA ARG A 66 13.25 0.13 2.59
C ARG A 66 12.16 -0.16 3.62
N LEU A 67 11.20 0.75 3.79
CA LEU A 67 10.06 0.56 4.68
C LEU A 67 9.17 -0.59 4.23
N ASP A 68 8.89 -0.70 2.93
CA ASP A 68 8.10 -1.80 2.38
C ASP A 68 8.81 -3.15 2.56
N ALA A 69 10.14 -3.19 2.36
CA ALA A 69 10.95 -4.37 2.64
C ALA A 69 10.91 -4.76 4.14
N LYS A 70 11.04 -3.79 5.05
CA LYS A 70 10.93 -4.00 6.50
C LYS A 70 9.56 -4.56 6.89
N ARG A 71 8.48 -3.99 6.34
CA ARG A 71 7.10 -4.47 6.58
C ARG A 71 6.89 -5.88 6.02
N ALA A 72 7.43 -6.19 4.84
CA ALA A 72 7.37 -7.53 4.27
C ALA A 72 8.12 -8.56 5.12
N ALA A 73 9.31 -8.22 5.62
CA ALA A 73 10.06 -9.07 6.53
C ALA A 73 9.31 -9.33 7.85
N ALA A 74 8.69 -8.30 8.43
CA ALA A 74 7.88 -8.43 9.63
C ALA A 74 6.67 -9.36 9.42
N ARG A 75 5.97 -9.24 8.28
CA ARG A 75 4.87 -10.15 7.92
C ARG A 75 5.33 -11.60 7.80
N LYS A 76 6.44 -11.85 7.09
CA LYS A 76 7.03 -13.19 6.98
C LYS A 76 7.41 -13.77 8.34
N ALA A 77 7.97 -12.96 9.23
CA ALA A 77 8.30 -13.38 10.59
C ALA A 77 7.05 -13.74 11.40
N ALA A 78 5.98 -12.96 11.29
CA ALA A 78 4.70 -13.24 11.94
C ALA A 78 4.04 -14.52 11.42
N GLU A 79 4.10 -14.77 10.11
CA GLU A 79 3.62 -16.03 9.49
C GLU A 79 4.43 -17.24 9.99
N ALA A 80 5.75 -17.13 10.06
CA ALA A 80 6.61 -18.19 10.57
C ALA A 80 6.41 -18.46 12.08
N ALA A 81 5.99 -17.46 12.85
CA ALA A 81 5.78 -17.58 14.30
C ALA A 81 4.62 -18.51 14.68
N TYR A 82 3.66 -18.75 13.78
CA TYR A 82 2.52 -19.64 14.05
C TYR A 82 2.85 -21.14 13.87
N GLY A 83 4.05 -21.46 13.38
CA GLY A 83 4.50 -22.83 13.13
C GLY A 83 3.82 -23.50 11.92
N PRO A 84 4.44 -24.52 11.31
CA PRO A 84 3.79 -25.29 10.26
C PRO A 84 2.57 -26.03 10.81
N ALA A 85 1.50 -26.16 10.01
CA ALA A 85 0.36 -27.00 10.37
C ALA A 85 0.86 -28.42 10.65
N ALA A 86 0.73 -28.87 11.90
CA ALA A 86 1.14 -30.21 12.29
C ALA A 86 0.27 -31.23 11.53
N ALA A 87 0.88 -31.97 10.61
CA ALA A 87 0.23 -33.12 10.00
C ALA A 87 0.03 -34.18 11.08
N GLY A 88 -1.19 -34.24 11.64
CA GLY A 88 -1.54 -35.23 12.65
C GLY A 88 -1.51 -36.64 12.04
N ALA A 89 -0.47 -37.40 12.32
CA ALA A 89 -0.44 -38.84 12.01
C ALA A 89 -1.18 -39.60 13.12
N ALA A 90 -2.42 -40.01 12.83
CA ALA A 90 -3.17 -40.91 13.70
C ALA A 90 -2.79 -42.37 13.38
N GLN A 91 -2.02 -43.02 14.25
CA GLN A 91 -1.70 -44.44 14.15
C GLN A 91 -2.54 -45.24 15.14
N SER A 92 -3.53 -45.99 14.64
CA SER A 92 -4.30 -46.93 15.45
C SER A 92 -3.55 -48.27 15.50
N GLY A 93 -3.10 -48.66 16.69
CA GLY A 93 -2.41 -49.94 16.92
C GLY A 93 -3.36 -51.12 16.71
N LYS A 94 -2.97 -52.08 15.88
CA LYS A 94 -3.69 -53.35 15.72
C LYS A 94 -3.41 -54.25 16.93
N PRO A 95 -4.41 -54.97 17.47
CA PRO A 95 -4.17 -55.89 18.59
C PRO A 95 -3.27 -57.03 18.13
N ALA A 96 -2.26 -57.35 18.94
CA ALA A 96 -1.43 -58.53 18.78
C ALA A 96 -2.28 -59.76 19.07
N VAL A 97 -2.49 -60.60 18.06
CA VAL A 97 -3.05 -61.94 18.26
C VAL A 97 -1.92 -62.84 18.73
N ASN A 98 -1.94 -63.20 20.02
CA ASN A 98 -1.10 -64.27 20.55
C ASN A 98 -1.54 -65.59 19.89
N ALA A 99 -0.70 -66.16 19.03
CA ALA A 99 -0.80 -67.55 18.64
C ALA A 99 0.03 -68.40 19.62
N GLN A 100 -0.62 -69.46 20.12
CA GLN A 100 -0.12 -70.45 21.07
C GLN A 100 1.07 -71.26 20.53
#